data_AF-A0A4Q3UF54-F1
#
_entry.id   AF-A0A4Q3UF54-F1
#
_cell.length_a   1.000
_cell.length_b   1.000
_cell.length_c   1.000
_cell.angle_alpha   90.00
_cell.angle_beta   90.00
_cell.angle_gamma   90.00
#
_symmetry.space_group_name_H-M   'P 1'
#
loop_
_entity.id
_entity.type
_entity.pdbx_description
1 polymer ?
#
loop_
_entity_poly.entity_id
_entity_poly.type
_entity_poly.pdbx_seq_one_letter_code
_entity_poly.pdbx_strand_id
1 'polypeptide(L)'
;MKAMGYTEHGHRHVGVVTSITRYIMERLDTTGREIELAQIAAYLHDIGNVITRLHHPMHGGAIAFTILNEMGMDAGEMAPILGAIGNHEELTGGPVSAMSAALIIADKSDVHFSRVQNPVPESYDIHDRVNSAVRKSRVEMDRETRRIELTLEIDSEQATVMQYFEIFLSRMVMCRASAQTLGYKFALNANGTYLE
;
A
#
# COMPACT_ATOMS: atom_id res chain seq x y z
N MET A 1 -17.65 -0.56 -5.18
CA MET A 1 -17.00 0.15 -4.05
C MET A 1 -17.67 1.46 -3.70
N LYS A 2 -17.91 2.38 -4.64
CA LYS A 2 -18.59 3.67 -4.36
C LYS A 2 -19.95 3.54 -3.65
N ALA A 3 -20.77 2.55 -4.05
CA ALA A 3 -22.06 2.25 -3.38
C ALA A 3 -21.92 1.70 -1.95
N MET A 4 -20.72 1.24 -1.55
CA MET A 4 -20.43 0.78 -0.20
C MET A 4 -19.78 1.88 0.68
N GLY A 5 -19.69 3.13 0.18
CA GLY A 5 -19.20 4.28 0.97
C GLY A 5 -17.69 4.29 1.22
N TYR A 6 -16.91 3.62 0.38
CA TYR A 6 -15.49 3.36 0.63
C TYR A 6 -14.54 4.27 -0.15
N THR A 7 -13.35 4.48 0.41
CA THR A 7 -12.17 5.11 -0.22
C THR A 7 -11.83 4.51 -1.59
N GLU A 8 -11.12 5.27 -2.43
CA GLU A 8 -10.79 4.89 -3.81
C GLU A 8 -9.80 3.72 -3.84
N HIS A 9 -10.30 2.51 -4.15
CA HIS A 9 -9.52 1.30 -4.43
C HIS A 9 -9.65 0.87 -5.91
N GLY A 10 -9.88 1.84 -6.79
CA GLY A 10 -10.00 1.64 -8.23
C GLY A 10 -8.67 1.81 -8.95
N HIS A 11 -8.73 2.13 -10.24
CA HIS A 11 -7.54 2.20 -11.09
C HIS A 11 -6.50 3.23 -10.65
N ARG A 12 -6.89 4.31 -9.96
CA ARG A 12 -5.91 5.31 -9.49
C ARG A 12 -5.05 4.72 -8.38
N HIS A 13 -5.66 4.21 -7.33
CA HIS A 13 -4.96 3.55 -6.23
C HIS A 13 -4.05 2.42 -6.72
N VAL A 14 -4.63 1.49 -7.48
CA VAL A 14 -3.89 0.34 -7.98
C VAL A 14 -2.70 0.80 -8.86
N GLY A 15 -2.87 1.86 -9.66
CA GLY A 15 -1.79 2.46 -10.43
C GLY A 15 -0.68 3.08 -9.57
N VAL A 16 -1.03 3.79 -8.50
CA VAL A 16 -0.06 4.35 -7.53
C VAL A 16 0.71 3.23 -6.83
N VAL A 17 0.01 2.24 -6.27
CA VAL A 17 0.62 1.11 -5.56
C VAL A 17 1.54 0.31 -6.49
N THR A 18 1.10 0.04 -7.72
CA THR A 18 1.92 -0.65 -8.73
C THR A 18 3.20 0.15 -9.06
N SER A 19 3.09 1.47 -9.19
CA SER A 19 4.23 2.33 -9.54
C SER A 19 5.26 2.42 -8.40
N ILE A 20 4.80 2.55 -7.15
CA ILE A 20 5.68 2.58 -5.97
C ILE A 20 6.31 1.20 -5.72
N THR A 21 5.55 0.12 -5.89
CA THR A 21 6.08 -1.25 -5.78
C THR A 21 7.21 -1.47 -6.78
N ARG A 22 6.99 -1.10 -8.05
CA ARG A 22 8.03 -1.13 -9.09
C ARG A 22 9.27 -0.33 -8.68
N TYR A 23 9.07 0.91 -8.26
CA TYR A 23 10.16 1.80 -7.84
C TYR A 23 11.03 1.18 -6.73
N ILE A 24 10.41 0.60 -5.71
CA ILE A 24 11.13 -0.07 -4.61
C ILE A 24 11.91 -1.28 -5.13
N MET A 25 11.28 -2.13 -5.95
CA MET A 25 11.91 -3.34 -6.50
C MET A 25 13.09 -3.02 -7.43
N GLU A 26 12.99 -1.95 -8.25
CA GLU A 26 14.10 -1.44 -9.07
C GLU A 26 15.28 -0.97 -8.21
N ARG A 27 15.01 -0.34 -7.06
CA ARG A 27 16.05 0.17 -6.14
C ARG A 27 16.73 -0.94 -5.31
N LEU A 28 16.12 -2.12 -5.25
CA LEU A 28 16.69 -3.34 -4.66
C LEU A 28 17.57 -4.14 -5.63
N ASP A 29 17.75 -3.67 -6.87
CA ASP A 29 18.48 -4.36 -7.95
C ASP A 29 17.94 -5.78 -8.25
N THR A 30 16.62 -5.95 -8.09
CA THR A 30 15.94 -7.20 -8.46
C THR A 30 15.85 -7.36 -9.98
N THR A 31 15.63 -8.59 -10.44
CA THR A 31 15.54 -8.86 -11.88
C THR A 31 14.30 -8.22 -12.50
N GLY A 32 14.35 -7.92 -13.81
CA GLY A 32 13.19 -7.39 -14.54
C GLY A 32 11.94 -8.25 -14.38
N ARG A 33 12.10 -9.58 -14.30
CA ARG A 33 10.99 -10.50 -14.10
C ARG A 33 10.40 -10.39 -12.69
N GLU A 34 11.21 -10.30 -11.65
CA GLU A 34 10.72 -10.11 -10.28
C GLU A 34 9.96 -8.79 -10.12
N ILE A 35 10.41 -7.72 -10.79
CA ILE A 35 9.71 -6.43 -10.83
C ILE A 35 8.33 -6.59 -11.47
N GLU A 36 8.23 -7.28 -12.61
CA GLU A 36 6.94 -7.56 -13.28
C GLU A 36 5.98 -8.34 -12.37
N LEU A 37 6.46 -9.41 -11.71
CA LEU A 37 5.63 -10.19 -10.79
C LEU A 37 5.15 -9.35 -9.61
N ALA A 38 6.01 -8.48 -9.07
CA ALA A 38 5.64 -7.56 -8.00
C ALA A 38 4.58 -6.54 -8.46
N GLN A 39 4.68 -6.04 -9.69
CA GLN A 39 3.65 -5.18 -10.27
C GLN A 39 2.32 -5.92 -10.48
N ILE A 40 2.34 -7.21 -10.85
CA ILE A 40 1.11 -8.02 -10.96
C ILE A 40 0.46 -8.18 -9.58
N ALA A 41 1.26 -8.51 -8.55
CA ALA A 41 0.76 -8.59 -7.17
C ALA A 41 0.15 -7.27 -6.71
N ALA A 42 0.84 -6.15 -6.95
CA ALA A 42 0.34 -4.82 -6.65
C ALA A 42 -0.93 -4.45 -7.43
N TYR A 43 -1.04 -4.89 -8.68
CA TYR A 43 -2.23 -4.61 -9.49
C TYR A 43 -3.46 -5.36 -8.97
N LEU A 44 -3.27 -6.58 -8.47
CA LEU A 44 -4.34 -7.48 -8.05
C LEU A 44 -4.65 -7.47 -6.55
N HIS A 45 -3.81 -6.84 -5.71
CA HIS A 45 -3.86 -7.01 -4.24
C HIS A 45 -5.24 -6.80 -3.63
N ASP A 46 -5.96 -5.80 -4.13
CA ASP A 46 -7.26 -5.37 -3.61
C ASP A 46 -8.47 -5.98 -4.35
N ILE A 47 -8.25 -6.90 -5.31
CA ILE A 47 -9.34 -7.46 -6.13
C ILE A 47 -10.41 -8.18 -5.29
N GLY A 48 -10.03 -8.71 -4.12
CA GLY A 48 -10.93 -9.39 -3.19
C GLY A 48 -12.04 -8.48 -2.64
N ASN A 49 -11.83 -7.16 -2.66
CA ASN A 49 -12.84 -6.18 -2.23
C ASN A 49 -14.08 -6.14 -3.15
N VAL A 50 -14.05 -6.79 -4.32
CA VAL A 50 -15.25 -7.01 -5.14
C VAL A 50 -16.28 -7.89 -4.41
N ILE A 51 -15.82 -8.77 -3.52
CA ILE A 51 -16.66 -9.62 -2.68
C ILE A 51 -16.97 -8.89 -1.36
N THR A 52 -15.93 -8.55 -0.60
CA THR A 52 -16.05 -7.88 0.71
C THR A 52 -14.69 -7.34 1.15
N ARG A 53 -14.68 -6.31 2.01
CA ARG A 53 -13.47 -5.85 2.71
C ARG A 53 -12.98 -6.85 3.75
N LEU A 54 -13.90 -7.59 4.35
CA LEU A 54 -13.57 -8.57 5.38
C LEU A 54 -12.77 -9.71 4.73
N HIS A 55 -11.54 -9.94 5.19
CA HIS A 55 -10.63 -10.94 4.60
C HIS A 55 -10.40 -10.75 3.09
N HIS A 56 -10.44 -9.50 2.59
CA HIS A 56 -10.16 -9.21 1.19
C HIS A 56 -8.80 -9.75 0.69
N PRO A 57 -7.72 -9.86 1.49
CA PRO A 57 -6.47 -10.46 1.00
C PRO A 57 -6.65 -11.94 0.63
N MET A 58 -7.41 -12.70 1.41
CA MET A 58 -7.66 -14.13 1.16
C MET A 58 -8.56 -14.34 -0.05
N HIS A 59 -9.63 -13.53 -0.16
CA HIS A 59 -10.48 -13.53 -1.35
C HIS A 59 -9.69 -13.11 -2.60
N GLY A 60 -8.84 -12.09 -2.46
CA GLY A 60 -7.98 -11.59 -3.53
C GLY A 60 -6.99 -12.64 -4.01
N GLY A 61 -6.35 -13.37 -3.09
CA GLY A 61 -5.48 -14.49 -3.41
C GLY A 61 -6.19 -15.60 -4.17
N ALA A 62 -7.41 -15.99 -3.76
CA ALA A 62 -8.18 -17.03 -4.45
C ALA A 62 -8.59 -16.61 -5.88
N ILE A 63 -9.04 -15.36 -6.05
CA ILE A 63 -9.40 -14.80 -7.35
C ILE A 63 -8.15 -14.70 -8.25
N ALA A 64 -7.05 -14.15 -7.72
CA ALA A 64 -5.79 -14.01 -8.45
C ALA A 64 -5.24 -15.38 -8.88
N PHE A 65 -5.29 -16.39 -8.01
CA PHE A 65 -4.89 -17.76 -8.36
C PHE A 65 -5.69 -18.27 -9.56
N THR A 66 -7.01 -18.12 -9.53
CA THR A 66 -7.89 -18.57 -10.63
C THR A 66 -7.48 -17.91 -11.94
N ILE A 67 -7.38 -16.57 -11.96
CA ILE A 67 -7.03 -15.80 -13.17
C ILE A 67 -5.65 -16.21 -13.70
N LEU A 68 -4.63 -16.20 -12.83
CA LEU A 68 -3.25 -16.46 -13.26
C LEU A 68 -3.05 -17.91 -13.71
N ASN A 69 -3.67 -18.86 -13.02
CA ASN A 69 -3.63 -20.28 -13.39
C ASN A 69 -4.33 -20.55 -14.73
N GLU A 70 -5.51 -19.95 -14.98
CA GLU A 70 -6.21 -20.06 -16.26
C GLU A 70 -5.42 -19.42 -17.42
N MET A 71 -4.64 -18.38 -17.14
CA MET A 71 -3.70 -17.78 -18.10
C MET A 71 -2.44 -18.62 -18.33
N GLY A 72 -2.26 -19.74 -17.63
CA GLY A 72 -1.11 -20.63 -17.77
C GLY A 72 0.18 -20.10 -17.15
N MET A 73 0.11 -19.21 -16.16
CA MET A 73 1.28 -18.73 -15.42
C MET A 73 1.95 -19.88 -14.66
N ASP A 74 3.28 -19.92 -14.66
CA ASP A 74 4.04 -20.93 -13.91
C ASP A 74 3.79 -20.83 -12.41
N ALA A 75 3.70 -21.99 -11.73
CA ALA A 75 3.42 -22.05 -10.31
C ALA A 75 4.50 -21.37 -9.45
N GLY A 76 5.77 -21.41 -9.87
CA GLY A 76 6.88 -20.75 -9.20
C GLY A 76 6.81 -19.23 -9.25
N GLU A 77 6.15 -18.66 -10.27
CA GLU A 77 5.92 -17.22 -10.41
C GLU A 77 4.60 -16.78 -9.76
N MET A 78 3.58 -17.64 -9.82
CA MET A 78 2.28 -17.38 -9.22
C MET A 78 2.34 -17.41 -7.67
N ALA A 79 3.07 -18.38 -7.08
CA ALA A 79 3.18 -18.51 -5.63
C ALA A 79 3.65 -17.23 -4.91
N PRO A 80 4.72 -16.53 -5.32
CA PRO A 80 5.13 -15.28 -4.67
C PRO A 80 4.11 -14.14 -4.84
N ILE A 81 3.40 -14.08 -5.98
CA ILE A 81 2.30 -13.11 -6.17
C ILE A 81 1.20 -13.35 -5.13
N LEU A 82 0.74 -14.59 -5.01
CA LEU A 82 -0.30 -14.95 -4.04
C LEU A 82 0.15 -14.74 -2.61
N GLY A 83 1.41 -15.03 -2.30
CA GLY A 83 2.02 -14.76 -1.00
C GLY A 83 2.02 -13.27 -0.66
N ALA A 84 2.34 -12.40 -1.62
CA ALA A 84 2.28 -10.95 -1.43
C ALA A 84 0.83 -10.46 -1.23
N ILE A 85 -0.11 -10.91 -2.05
CA ILE A 85 -1.53 -10.55 -1.94
C ILE A 85 -2.11 -11.04 -0.62
N GLY A 86 -1.89 -12.29 -0.21
CA GLY A 86 -2.51 -12.83 1.00
C GLY A 86 -2.06 -12.17 2.30
N ASN A 87 -0.89 -11.49 2.29
CA ASN A 87 -0.24 -10.98 3.50
C ASN A 87 -0.16 -9.45 3.57
N HIS A 88 -0.78 -8.70 2.66
CA HIS A 88 -0.59 -7.24 2.60
C HIS A 88 -1.43 -6.42 3.61
N GLU A 89 -2.24 -7.06 4.47
CA GLU A 89 -3.12 -6.39 5.43
C GLU A 89 -2.65 -6.53 6.89
N GLU A 90 -2.80 -5.45 7.67
CA GLU A 90 -2.16 -5.21 8.97
C GLU A 90 -2.52 -6.25 10.04
N LEU A 91 -3.78 -6.70 10.08
CA LEU A 91 -4.27 -7.60 11.14
C LEU A 91 -4.06 -9.08 10.82
N THR A 92 -3.81 -9.42 9.55
CA THR A 92 -3.85 -10.80 9.08
C THR A 92 -2.62 -11.22 8.30
N GLY A 93 -1.64 -10.33 8.14
CA GLY A 93 -0.47 -10.56 7.30
C GLY A 93 0.78 -9.82 7.78
N GLY A 94 1.80 -9.86 6.94
CA GLY A 94 3.11 -9.26 7.17
C GLY A 94 4.05 -9.44 5.98
N PRO A 95 5.20 -8.77 5.97
CA PRO A 95 6.15 -8.84 4.87
C PRO A 95 6.85 -10.21 4.82
N VAL A 96 6.38 -11.12 3.96
CA VAL A 96 6.92 -12.49 3.83
C VAL A 96 8.03 -12.62 2.79
N SER A 97 8.25 -11.59 1.99
CA SER A 97 9.26 -11.54 0.92
C SER A 97 9.56 -10.09 0.54
N ALA A 98 10.58 -9.86 -0.29
CA ALA A 98 10.88 -8.52 -0.81
C ALA A 98 9.70 -7.92 -1.62
N MET A 99 9.05 -8.75 -2.44
CA MET A 99 7.83 -8.38 -3.19
C MET A 99 6.69 -7.98 -2.25
N SER A 100 6.42 -8.81 -1.22
CA SER A 100 5.38 -8.52 -0.23
C SER A 100 5.67 -7.24 0.54
N ALA A 101 6.93 -7.02 0.97
CA ALA A 101 7.35 -5.82 1.66
C ALA A 101 7.20 -4.56 0.80
N ALA A 102 7.61 -4.61 -0.47
CA ALA A 102 7.46 -3.49 -1.41
C ALA A 102 5.98 -3.15 -1.63
N LEU A 103 5.12 -4.16 -1.81
CA LEU A 103 3.67 -3.99 -1.92
C LEU A 103 3.07 -3.34 -0.68
N ILE A 104 3.41 -3.84 0.52
CA ILE A 104 2.90 -3.28 1.78
C ILE A 104 3.28 -1.81 1.90
N ILE A 105 4.56 -1.46 1.69
CA ILE A 105 5.00 -0.05 1.77
C ILE A 105 4.21 0.80 0.76
N ALA A 106 4.03 0.30 -0.46
CA ALA A 106 3.31 1.02 -1.51
C ALA A 106 1.83 1.27 -1.18
N ASP A 107 1.10 0.24 -0.73
CA ASP A 107 -0.32 0.35 -0.35
C ASP A 107 -0.51 1.24 0.88
N LYS A 108 0.21 0.92 1.97
CA LYS A 108 0.03 1.56 3.27
C LYS A 108 0.50 3.02 3.30
N SER A 109 1.28 3.45 2.30
CA SER A 109 1.72 4.84 2.11
C SER A 109 0.81 5.68 1.20
N ASP A 110 -0.18 5.10 0.51
CA ASP A 110 -1.15 5.84 -0.32
C ASP A 110 -2.23 6.50 0.54
N VAL A 111 -1.81 7.55 1.27
CA VAL A 111 -2.66 8.47 2.03
C VAL A 111 -2.65 9.81 1.29
N HIS A 112 -3.78 10.21 0.72
CA HIS A 112 -3.85 11.40 -0.14
C HIS A 112 -5.31 11.83 -0.37
N PHE A 113 -5.57 13.12 -0.64
CA PHE A 113 -6.94 13.61 -0.86
C PHE A 113 -7.67 12.90 -2.00
N SER A 114 -6.93 12.43 -3.01
CA SER A 114 -7.51 11.69 -4.13
C SER A 114 -7.99 10.28 -3.77
N ARG A 115 -7.76 9.81 -2.54
CA ARG A 115 -8.37 8.59 -1.97
C ARG A 115 -9.82 8.81 -1.55
N VAL A 116 -10.26 10.04 -1.35
CA VAL A 116 -11.61 10.34 -0.87
C VAL A 116 -12.59 10.27 -2.03
N GLN A 117 -13.55 9.34 -1.96
CA GLN A 117 -14.62 9.22 -2.96
C GLN A 117 -15.93 9.88 -2.53
N ASN A 118 -16.10 10.11 -1.23
CA ASN A 118 -17.28 10.74 -0.68
C ASN A 118 -17.31 12.21 -1.12
N PRO A 119 -18.34 12.67 -1.85
CA PRO A 119 -18.41 14.05 -2.30
C PRO A 119 -19.02 15.00 -1.25
N VAL A 120 -19.44 14.50 -0.08
CA VAL A 120 -20.15 15.27 0.96
C VAL A 120 -19.25 15.37 2.21
N PRO A 121 -18.48 16.46 2.37
CA PRO A 121 -17.55 16.67 3.49
C PRO A 121 -18.17 16.49 4.87
N GLU A 122 -19.44 16.87 5.03
CA GLU A 122 -20.16 16.77 6.31
C GLU A 122 -20.39 15.33 6.76
N SER A 123 -20.27 14.37 5.84
CA SER A 123 -20.44 12.93 6.10
C SER A 123 -19.11 12.18 6.17
N TYR A 124 -17.98 12.88 6.16
CA TYR A 124 -16.66 12.24 6.23
C TYR A 124 -16.48 11.49 7.54
N ASP A 125 -16.03 10.24 7.42
CA ASP A 125 -15.48 9.53 8.54
C ASP A 125 -14.07 10.07 8.88
N ILE A 126 -13.44 9.45 9.87
CA ILE A 126 -12.10 9.88 10.30
C ILE A 126 -11.04 9.67 9.20
N HIS A 127 -11.17 8.61 8.38
CA HIS A 127 -10.24 8.30 7.29
C HIS A 127 -10.39 9.28 6.13
N ASP A 128 -11.63 9.58 5.74
CA ASP A 128 -11.93 10.55 4.68
C ASP A 128 -11.40 11.93 5.07
N ARG A 129 -11.60 12.37 6.32
CA ARG A 129 -11.11 13.65 6.81
C ARG A 129 -9.59 13.75 6.78
N VAL A 130 -8.87 12.73 7.25
CA VAL A 130 -7.40 12.76 7.21
C VAL A 130 -6.91 12.68 5.77
N ASN A 131 -7.45 11.78 4.95
CA ASN A 131 -7.08 11.71 3.53
C ASN A 131 -7.32 13.05 2.83
N SER A 132 -8.47 13.71 3.04
CA SER A 132 -8.78 15.00 2.40
C SER A 132 -7.80 16.12 2.78
N ALA A 133 -7.18 16.02 3.96
CA ALA A 133 -6.17 16.95 4.44
C ALA A 133 -4.79 16.71 3.80
N VAL A 134 -4.48 15.50 3.34
CA VAL A 134 -3.15 15.20 2.77
C VAL A 134 -3.06 15.68 1.31
N ARG A 135 -2.23 16.72 1.08
CA ARG A 135 -2.01 17.37 -0.23
C ARG A 135 -0.86 16.79 -1.03
N LYS A 136 0.12 16.19 -0.35
CA LYS A 136 1.22 15.46 -0.98
C LYS A 136 1.52 14.20 -0.17
N SER A 137 1.76 13.11 -0.88
CA SER A 137 2.31 11.87 -0.33
C SER A 137 3.38 11.36 -1.30
N ARG A 138 4.58 11.11 -0.78
CA ARG A 138 5.73 10.68 -1.58
C ARG A 138 6.54 9.65 -0.81
N VAL A 139 6.85 8.55 -1.48
CA VAL A 139 7.76 7.52 -0.97
C VAL A 139 9.11 7.69 -1.67
N GLU A 140 10.18 7.71 -0.89
CA GLU A 140 11.55 7.78 -1.36
C GLU A 140 12.39 6.67 -0.73
N MET A 141 13.19 6.00 -1.55
CA MET A 141 14.12 4.97 -1.10
C MET A 141 15.55 5.43 -1.38
N ASP A 142 16.32 5.63 -0.32
CA ASP A 142 17.72 6.01 -0.35
C ASP A 142 18.61 4.78 -0.07
N ARG A 143 19.43 4.41 -1.06
CA ARG A 143 20.33 3.26 -1.00
C ARG A 143 21.58 3.53 -0.16
N GLU A 144 22.03 4.77 -0.06
CA GLU A 144 23.23 5.16 0.69
C GLU A 144 22.94 5.12 2.18
N THR A 145 21.85 5.76 2.61
CA THR A 145 21.44 5.78 4.02
C THR A 145 20.63 4.56 4.45
N ARG A 146 20.28 3.67 3.50
CA ARG A 146 19.39 2.51 3.68
C ARG A 146 18.08 2.90 4.36
N ARG A 147 17.42 3.93 3.82
CA ARG A 147 16.15 4.45 4.34
C ARG A 147 15.06 4.46 3.29
N ILE A 148 13.84 4.11 3.69
CA ILE A 148 12.60 4.34 2.94
C ILE A 148 11.79 5.39 3.72
N GLU A 149 11.56 6.54 3.12
CA GLU A 149 10.90 7.68 3.76
C GLU A 149 9.54 7.95 3.09
N LEU A 150 8.49 8.04 3.90
CA LEU A 150 7.19 8.58 3.51
C LEU A 150 7.13 10.05 3.92
N THR A 151 7.03 10.95 2.94
CA THR A 151 6.81 12.38 3.19
C THR A 151 5.36 12.76 2.93
N LEU A 152 4.73 13.40 3.91
CA LEU A 152 3.36 13.89 3.87
C LEU A 152 3.29 15.40 4.08
N GLU A 153 2.52 16.07 3.23
CA GLU A 153 2.09 17.45 3.44
C GLU A 153 0.60 17.46 3.82
N ILE A 154 0.31 17.78 5.08
CA ILE A 154 -1.03 17.74 5.67
C ILE A 154 -1.52 19.16 5.90
N ASP A 155 -2.69 19.49 5.34
CA ASP A 155 -3.41 20.71 5.66
C ASP A 155 -3.87 20.69 7.12
N SER A 156 -3.13 21.42 7.97
CA SER A 156 -3.33 21.40 9.42
C SER A 156 -4.59 22.13 9.88
N GLU A 157 -5.25 22.87 8.99
CA GLU A 157 -6.58 23.42 9.25
C GLU A 157 -7.67 22.33 9.18
N GLN A 158 -7.41 21.24 8.45
CA GLN A 158 -8.38 20.14 8.23
C GLN A 158 -8.11 18.93 9.11
N ALA A 159 -6.85 18.57 9.32
CA ALA A 159 -6.47 17.48 10.21
C ALA A 159 -5.08 17.70 10.83
N THR A 160 -4.92 17.30 12.09
CA THR A 160 -3.63 17.37 12.77
C THR A 160 -2.77 16.15 12.46
N VAL A 161 -1.45 16.29 12.64
CA VAL A 161 -0.52 15.15 12.56
C VAL A 161 -0.86 14.05 13.58
N MET A 162 -1.41 14.41 14.75
CA MET A 162 -1.87 13.43 15.74
C MET A 162 -3.06 12.62 15.23
N GLN A 163 -4.04 13.27 14.59
CA GLN A 163 -5.19 12.57 13.99
C GLN A 163 -4.76 11.63 12.86
N TYR A 164 -3.71 11.99 12.11
CA TYR A 164 -3.11 11.04 11.17
C TYR A 164 -2.60 9.79 11.90
N PHE A 165 -1.86 9.94 12.98
CA PHE A 165 -1.34 8.79 13.74
C PHE A 165 -2.44 7.94 14.36
N GLU A 166 -3.51 8.54 14.89
CA GLU A 166 -4.63 7.78 15.47
C GLU A 166 -5.22 6.72 14.53
N ILE A 167 -5.16 6.97 13.22
CA ILE A 167 -5.80 6.13 12.20
C ILE A 167 -4.77 5.28 11.45
N PHE A 168 -3.60 5.85 11.17
CA PHE A 168 -2.61 5.24 10.29
C PHE A 168 -1.43 4.61 11.03
N LEU A 169 -1.41 4.59 12.38
CA LEU A 169 -0.30 4.01 13.13
C LEU A 169 -0.04 2.55 12.78
N SER A 170 -1.07 1.71 12.68
CA SER A 170 -0.92 0.29 12.31
C SER A 170 -0.27 0.13 10.93
N ARG A 171 -0.67 0.97 9.97
CA ARG A 171 -0.10 1.05 8.62
C ARG A 171 1.40 1.33 8.68
N MET A 172 1.79 2.34 9.47
CA MET A 172 3.19 2.74 9.61
C MET A 172 4.04 1.69 10.32
N VAL A 173 3.47 0.98 11.30
CA VAL A 173 4.13 -0.17 11.93
C VAL A 173 4.40 -1.27 10.90
N MET A 174 3.43 -1.53 10.01
CA MET A 174 3.58 -2.51 8.93
C MET A 174 4.62 -2.07 7.88
N CYS A 175 4.63 -0.78 7.50
CA CYS A 175 5.68 -0.21 6.64
C CYS A 175 7.08 -0.37 7.26
N ARG A 176 7.20 -0.14 8.57
CA ARG A 176 8.47 -0.32 9.30
C ARG A 176 8.96 -1.76 9.28
N ALA A 177 8.09 -2.73 9.56
CA ALA A 177 8.42 -4.16 9.45
C ALA A 177 8.81 -4.54 8.01
N SER A 178 8.14 -3.95 7.02
CA SER A 178 8.42 -4.19 5.60
C SER A 178 9.78 -3.64 5.20
N ALA A 179 10.11 -2.41 5.59
CA ALA A 179 11.44 -1.85 5.34
C ALA A 179 12.54 -2.70 5.99
N GLN A 180 12.33 -3.19 7.21
CA GLN A 180 13.27 -4.10 7.88
C GLN A 180 13.49 -5.39 7.09
N THR A 181 12.44 -5.96 6.51
CA THR A 181 12.52 -7.15 5.64
C THR A 181 13.38 -6.89 4.40
N LEU A 182 13.37 -5.64 3.90
CA LEU A 182 14.23 -5.21 2.80
C LEU A 182 15.66 -4.87 3.22
N GLY A 183 15.96 -4.85 4.53
CA GLY A 183 17.25 -4.37 5.07
C GLY A 183 17.38 -2.85 5.15
N TYR A 184 16.25 -2.13 5.17
CA TYR A 184 16.13 -0.67 5.25
C TYR A 184 15.47 -0.26 6.56
N LYS A 185 15.64 1.01 6.93
CA LYS A 185 14.81 1.67 7.95
C LYS A 185 13.63 2.37 7.28
N PHE A 186 12.49 2.42 7.97
CA PHE A 186 11.36 3.24 7.55
C PHE A 186 11.37 4.55 8.32
N ALA A 187 11.10 5.66 7.64
CA ALA A 187 10.87 6.95 8.28
C ALA A 187 9.60 7.61 7.75
N LEU A 188 8.98 8.42 8.60
CA LEU A 188 7.82 9.24 8.26
C LEU A 188 8.15 10.70 8.54
N ASN A 189 7.95 11.55 7.55
CA ASN A 189 8.07 12.99 7.64
C ASN A 189 6.71 13.63 7.34
N ALA A 190 5.98 14.04 8.39
CA ALA A 190 4.68 14.70 8.26
C ALA A 190 4.80 16.16 8.68
N ASN A 191 4.69 17.09 7.72
CA ASN A 191 4.88 18.53 7.95
C ASN A 191 6.17 18.88 8.71
N GLY A 192 7.28 18.20 8.40
CA GLY A 192 8.57 18.41 9.09
C GLY A 192 8.70 17.69 10.43
N THR A 193 7.64 17.03 10.93
CA THR A 193 7.74 16.10 12.06
C THR A 193 8.30 14.78 11.55
N TYR A 194 9.52 14.46 11.97
CA TYR A 194 10.25 13.28 11.52
C TYR A 194 10.22 12.17 12.58
N LEU A 195 9.85 10.94 12.18
CA LEU A 195 9.84 9.74 13.01
C LEU A 195 10.55 8.59 12.29
N GLU A 196 11.31 7.78 13.04
CA GLU A 196 12.05 6.59 12.57
C GLU A 196 11.77 5.39 13.50
#